data_AF-A0A2K5RGV2-F1
#
_entry.id   AF-A0A2K5RGV2-F1
#
_cell.length_a   1.000
_cell.length_b   1.000
_cell.length_c   1.000
_cell.angle_alpha   90.00
_cell.angle_beta   90.00
_cell.angle_gamma   90.00
#
_symmetry.space_group_name_H-M   'P 1'
#
loop_
_entity.id
_entity.type
_entity.pdbx_description
1 polymer ?
#
loop_
_entity_poly.entity_id
_entity_poly.type
_entity_poly.pdbx_seq_one_letter_code
_entity_poly.pdbx_strand_id
1 'polypeptide(L)'
;MAGTLASGCGGSWVHSAALSRGEGASQDIWRIKVWVGVMTTPAGSGMGFGSVSWWGLSPALDLQAESPPVDPDSQADTVHSVPELDVLLLGSVDGRHLLRTLSRAKLWPRRRFNFFVLENNLEAVARHMLIFSLALEEPEKMGLQERSETFLEVWGNALLRPPVATFVRAQADLLAHLVPEPDRLGEQLPWLSLRALKFRERDALEAVFRFWAGGEKGPEAFPMSRLWDSRLRHYLGSRYDARRGVSDWDLRMKLHDRGAQVIHTQEFRRWRDTGVAFELRDSSAYHVPNRTLASGRLLSYRGERVAARGYWGDIATGPFVAFGIEADDESLLRTSNGQPVKAAGEITQHNVTEMLREVAAWGRCRATLGNPEEKQHAEGSLEPGTAARPPSASGFPEPHPPSGFGAESQPVLCPLCRMVHLLSPELGACVAPGGNLIVELARYLVDMRQEQLQGFNTRVGELAQAAGFSPQAGARPSETFARFCKSPELALGSTDPAVEPRTLPLEVLAQPLEARSPAPEDLTDPLQGGTPHSEPCQPPSASPGSLSKVLALPQGALPPPNSESDSKTGV
;
A
#
# COMPACT_ATOMS: atom_id res chain seq x y z
N MET A 1 -1.12 -35.67 -69.56
CA MET A 1 -2.32 -36.14 -68.84
C MET A 1 -2.46 -35.32 -67.58
N ALA A 2 -3.64 -34.74 -67.42
CA ALA A 2 -3.98 -33.69 -66.46
C ALA A 2 -3.98 -34.17 -65.01
N GLY A 3 -3.72 -33.22 -64.10
CA GLY A 3 -3.78 -33.41 -62.65
C GLY A 3 -3.29 -32.17 -61.90
N THR A 4 -3.86 -31.02 -62.23
CA THR A 4 -3.65 -29.71 -61.60
C THR A 4 -4.24 -29.68 -60.19
N LEU A 5 -3.53 -29.17 -59.19
CA LEU A 5 -4.11 -28.37 -58.11
C LEU A 5 -3.02 -27.46 -57.50
N ALA A 6 -3.32 -26.16 -57.56
CA ALA A 6 -2.45 -25.04 -57.25
C ALA A 6 -2.41 -24.73 -55.75
N SER A 7 -1.23 -24.33 -55.24
CA SER A 7 -1.09 -23.60 -53.98
C SER A 7 -1.05 -22.10 -54.27
N GLY A 8 -2.10 -21.39 -53.89
CA GLY A 8 -2.17 -19.94 -53.91
C GLY A 8 -1.99 -19.36 -52.50
N CYS A 9 -1.11 -18.37 -52.39
CA CYS A 9 -0.99 -17.47 -51.25
C CYS A 9 -2.31 -16.74 -50.96
N GLY A 10 -2.64 -16.60 -49.68
CA GLY A 10 -3.76 -15.77 -49.20
C GLY A 10 -3.82 -15.76 -47.68
N GLY A 11 -3.13 -14.80 -47.04
CA GLY A 11 -3.30 -14.50 -45.63
C GLY A 11 -4.60 -13.71 -45.42
N SER A 12 -5.56 -14.28 -44.69
CA SER A 12 -6.76 -13.53 -44.29
C SER A 12 -6.48 -12.75 -43.01
N TRP A 13 -6.40 -11.43 -43.16
CA TRP A 13 -6.64 -10.50 -42.06
C TRP A 13 -8.11 -10.56 -41.71
N VAL A 14 -8.44 -11.06 -40.52
CA VAL A 14 -9.82 -10.97 -40.00
C VAL A 14 -9.93 -9.62 -39.29
N HIS A 15 -10.71 -8.74 -39.91
CA HIS A 15 -11.11 -7.44 -39.40
C HIS A 15 -11.71 -7.57 -37.99
N SER A 16 -11.09 -6.88 -37.03
CA SER A 16 -11.69 -6.62 -35.72
C SER A 16 -12.86 -5.66 -35.94
N ALA A 17 -14.07 -6.13 -35.69
CA ALA A 17 -15.27 -5.32 -35.79
C ALA A 17 -15.26 -4.25 -34.67
N ALA A 18 -15.07 -2.99 -35.08
CA ALA A 18 -15.31 -1.83 -34.25
C ALA A 18 -16.80 -1.77 -33.88
N LEU A 19 -17.14 -2.22 -32.68
CA LEU A 19 -18.42 -1.92 -32.07
C LEU A 19 -18.34 -0.51 -31.46
N SER A 20 -18.86 0.44 -32.22
CA SER A 20 -19.35 1.74 -31.74
C SER A 20 -20.14 1.54 -30.44
N ARG A 21 -19.53 1.84 -29.30
CA ARG A 21 -20.23 1.98 -28.01
C ARG A 21 -20.57 3.45 -27.84
N GLY A 22 -21.87 3.72 -27.70
CA GLY A 22 -22.42 5.06 -27.50
C GLY A 22 -21.78 5.78 -26.32
N GLU A 23 -21.52 7.06 -26.55
CA GLU A 23 -21.07 8.04 -25.58
C GLU A 23 -22.16 8.34 -24.54
N GLY A 24 -21.72 8.68 -23.32
CA GLY A 24 -22.50 9.51 -22.40
C GLY A 24 -23.06 8.82 -21.16
N ALA A 25 -22.87 9.47 -20.01
CA ALA A 25 -23.54 9.29 -18.71
C ALA A 25 -23.16 8.13 -17.78
N SER A 26 -22.63 6.99 -18.24
CA SER A 26 -22.47 5.85 -17.31
C SER A 26 -21.17 5.85 -16.48
N GLN A 27 -20.16 6.70 -16.71
CA GLN A 27 -18.81 6.52 -16.11
C GLN A 27 -18.35 7.45 -14.98
N ASP A 28 -19.15 8.43 -14.58
CA ASP A 28 -18.65 9.53 -13.76
C ASP A 28 -18.87 9.43 -12.25
N ILE A 29 -19.23 8.26 -11.71
CA ILE A 29 -19.69 8.16 -10.31
C ILE A 29 -18.54 8.20 -9.29
N TRP A 30 -17.30 7.90 -9.68
CA TRP A 30 -16.17 8.11 -8.79
C TRP A 30 -14.84 8.19 -9.54
N ARG A 31 -13.88 8.93 -8.98
CA ARG A 31 -12.52 9.09 -9.50
C ARG A 31 -11.51 8.96 -8.36
N ILE A 32 -10.57 8.03 -8.48
CA ILE A 32 -9.37 7.99 -7.64
C ILE A 32 -8.31 8.84 -8.33
N LYS A 33 -8.02 10.01 -7.76
CA LYS A 33 -6.90 10.86 -8.14
C LYS A 33 -5.74 10.52 -7.21
N VAL A 34 -4.71 9.87 -7.73
CA VAL A 34 -3.51 9.59 -6.94
C VAL A 34 -2.58 10.79 -7.05
N TRP A 35 -2.26 11.40 -5.91
CA TRP A 35 -1.24 12.42 -5.78
C TRP A 35 -0.04 11.80 -5.08
N VAL A 36 1.15 11.84 -5.66
CA VAL A 36 2.35 11.39 -4.93
C VAL A 36 3.12 12.61 -4.49
N GLY A 37 3.38 12.67 -3.19
CA GLY A 37 4.37 13.56 -2.61
C GLY A 37 5.50 12.71 -2.06
N VAL A 38 6.59 12.56 -2.81
CA VAL A 38 7.79 11.90 -2.27
C VAL A 38 8.46 12.87 -1.30
N MET A 39 8.13 12.78 -0.01
CA MET A 39 8.90 13.38 1.05
C MET A 39 9.71 12.28 1.71
N THR A 40 11.01 12.21 1.40
CA THR A 40 11.93 11.27 2.03
C THR A 40 12.23 11.75 3.46
N THR A 41 11.32 11.53 4.39
CA THR A 41 11.64 11.70 5.81
C THR A 41 12.45 10.50 6.28
N PRO A 42 13.58 10.70 6.98
CA PRO A 42 14.28 9.61 7.65
C PRO A 42 13.43 9.18 8.85
N ALA A 43 12.48 8.26 8.64
CA ALA A 43 11.75 7.67 9.75
C ALA A 43 12.74 6.95 10.67
N GLY A 44 12.68 7.29 11.96
CA GLY A 44 13.50 6.74 13.03
C GLY A 44 13.38 5.22 13.21
N SER A 45 14.14 4.69 14.16
CA SER A 45 14.41 3.26 14.41
C SER A 45 13.21 2.40 14.85
N GLY A 46 12.14 2.34 14.04
CA GLY A 46 11.06 1.36 14.16
C GLY A 46 11.53 -0.03 13.73
N MET A 47 12.40 -0.66 14.53
CA MET A 47 13.13 -1.85 14.10
C MET A 47 12.22 -3.01 13.66
N GLY A 48 11.05 -3.22 14.28
CA GLY A 48 10.11 -4.28 13.89
C GLY A 48 9.13 -3.83 12.82
N PHE A 49 8.47 -2.69 13.06
CA PHE A 49 7.47 -2.13 12.14
C PHE A 49 8.03 -1.70 10.77
N GLY A 50 9.33 -1.45 10.65
CA GLY A 50 10.00 -1.10 9.40
C GLY A 50 9.86 0.37 9.00
N SER A 51 10.42 0.74 7.85
CA SER A 51 10.33 2.10 7.29
C SER A 51 9.24 2.24 6.22
N VAL A 52 8.67 1.13 5.74
CA VAL A 52 7.59 1.10 4.75
C VAL A 52 6.40 0.36 5.36
N SER A 53 5.19 0.87 5.17
CA SER A 53 3.97 0.13 5.52
C SER A 53 3.44 -0.58 4.27
N TRP A 54 2.90 -1.79 4.44
CA TRP A 54 2.28 -2.57 3.35
C TRP A 54 0.82 -2.96 3.60
N TRP A 55 0.37 -2.82 4.85
CA TRP A 55 -0.98 -3.03 5.34
C TRP A 55 -1.30 -2.00 6.42
N GLY A 56 -2.59 -1.79 6.64
CA GLY A 56 -3.14 -1.00 7.72
C GLY A 56 -2.90 -1.56 9.12
N LEU A 57 -2.97 -0.67 10.11
CA LEU A 57 -2.86 -1.04 11.53
C LEU A 57 -4.18 -0.85 12.28
N SER A 58 -5.26 -0.67 11.54
CA SER A 58 -6.60 -0.48 12.04
C SER A 58 -7.60 -1.21 11.13
N PRO A 59 -8.76 -1.58 11.66
CA PRO A 59 -9.90 -1.97 10.85
C PRO A 59 -10.25 -0.93 9.78
N ALA A 60 -10.84 -1.39 8.68
CA ALA A 60 -11.24 -0.51 7.59
C ALA A 60 -12.49 0.32 7.95
N LEU A 61 -12.37 1.64 7.84
CA LEU A 61 -13.48 2.58 7.96
C LEU A 61 -14.32 2.67 6.67
N ASP A 62 -15.62 2.81 6.85
CA ASP A 62 -16.54 3.33 5.83
C ASP A 62 -16.54 4.85 5.90
N LEU A 63 -15.89 5.51 4.95
CA LEU A 63 -15.67 6.95 4.96
C LEU A 63 -16.97 7.74 4.73
N GLN A 64 -18.03 7.11 4.21
CA GLN A 64 -19.35 7.74 4.15
C GLN A 64 -20.01 7.81 5.52
N ALA A 65 -19.84 6.78 6.34
CA ALA A 65 -20.34 6.77 7.72
C ALA A 65 -19.70 7.87 8.57
N GLU A 66 -18.47 8.25 8.21
CA GLU A 66 -17.69 9.28 8.89
C GLU A 66 -17.83 10.67 8.23
N SER A 67 -18.61 10.78 7.15
CA SER A 67 -18.88 12.05 6.47
C SER A 67 -20.09 12.75 7.10
N PRO A 68 -20.16 14.10 7.02
CA PRO A 68 -21.36 14.81 7.43
C PRO A 68 -22.62 14.31 6.68
N PRO A 69 -23.82 14.34 7.30
CA PRO A 69 -25.06 13.97 6.62
C PRO A 69 -25.25 14.76 5.33
N VAL A 70 -25.88 14.15 4.31
CA VAL A 70 -26.43 14.94 3.19
C VAL A 70 -27.63 15.66 3.76
N ASP A 71 -27.68 16.99 3.69
CA ASP A 71 -28.89 17.73 4.03
C ASP A 71 -29.99 17.41 2.99
N PRO A 72 -31.13 16.83 3.40
CA PRO A 72 -32.24 16.56 2.48
C PRO A 72 -32.84 17.84 1.89
N ASP A 73 -32.73 19.01 2.55
CA ASP A 73 -33.29 20.27 2.06
C ASP A 73 -32.41 20.95 0.98
N SER A 74 -31.15 20.52 0.84
CA SER A 74 -30.28 20.90 -0.29
C SER A 74 -30.74 20.30 -1.63
N GLN A 75 -31.74 19.41 -1.62
CA GLN A 75 -32.40 18.90 -2.82
C GLN A 75 -33.34 19.93 -3.48
N ALA A 76 -33.66 21.04 -2.80
CA ALA A 76 -34.59 22.05 -3.33
C ALA A 76 -33.98 22.89 -4.48
N ASP A 77 -32.65 23.01 -4.57
CA ASP A 77 -31.98 23.87 -5.57
C ASP A 77 -31.13 23.12 -6.62
N THR A 78 -31.04 21.78 -6.58
CA THR A 78 -30.21 21.01 -7.52
C THR A 78 -30.98 19.87 -8.18
N VAL A 79 -31.83 20.22 -9.15
CA VAL A 79 -32.60 19.24 -9.95
C VAL A 79 -31.68 18.29 -10.77
N HIS A 80 -30.35 18.51 -10.83
CA HIS A 80 -29.47 17.73 -11.71
C HIS A 80 -28.06 17.33 -11.22
N SER A 81 -27.62 17.61 -9.98
CA SER A 81 -26.25 17.23 -9.55
C SER A 81 -26.24 16.18 -8.45
N VAL A 82 -25.60 15.03 -8.71
CA VAL A 82 -25.32 14.01 -7.68
C VAL A 82 -24.34 14.61 -6.67
N PRO A 83 -24.64 14.59 -5.35
CA PRO A 83 -23.78 15.20 -4.34
C PRO A 83 -22.39 14.54 -4.32
N GLU A 84 -21.33 15.34 -4.17
CA GLU A 84 -19.94 14.85 -4.18
C GLU A 84 -19.39 14.68 -2.75
N LEU A 85 -18.59 13.63 -2.55
CA LEU A 85 -17.79 13.40 -1.36
C LEU A 85 -16.31 13.39 -1.76
N ASP A 86 -15.58 14.41 -1.31
CA ASP A 86 -14.14 14.52 -1.50
C ASP A 86 -13.41 13.93 -0.30
N VAL A 87 -12.52 12.98 -0.52
CA VAL A 87 -11.74 12.36 0.55
C VAL A 87 -10.26 12.45 0.23
N LEU A 88 -9.48 13.09 1.10
CA LEU A 88 -8.02 13.09 1.06
C LEU A 88 -7.46 12.08 2.06
N LEU A 89 -6.77 11.06 1.57
CA LEU A 89 -6.14 10.02 2.37
C LEU A 89 -4.63 10.22 2.37
N LEU A 90 -4.01 10.34 3.55
CA LEU A 90 -2.57 10.46 3.67
C LEU A 90 -1.98 9.13 4.14
N GLY A 91 -1.31 8.45 3.22
CA GLY A 91 -0.66 7.18 3.44
C GLY A 91 -1.65 6.07 3.65
N SER A 92 -2.69 5.94 2.83
CA SER A 92 -3.70 4.86 2.92
C SER A 92 -3.07 3.46 2.90
N VAL A 93 -1.87 3.32 2.30
CA VAL A 93 -1.03 2.12 2.18
C VAL A 93 -1.64 0.97 1.37
N ASP A 94 -2.83 0.51 1.73
CA ASP A 94 -3.43 -0.72 1.22
C ASP A 94 -4.84 -0.56 0.66
N GLY A 95 -5.37 0.66 0.65
CA GLY A 95 -6.65 0.97 0.01
C GLY A 95 -7.88 0.43 0.76
N ARG A 96 -7.72 -0.14 1.97
CA ARG A 96 -8.81 -0.81 2.70
C ARG A 96 -10.00 0.10 2.97
N HIS A 97 -9.75 1.38 3.28
CA HIS A 97 -10.80 2.36 3.53
C HIS A 97 -11.64 2.64 2.29
N LEU A 98 -11.01 2.74 1.11
CA LEU A 98 -11.73 2.95 -0.15
C LEU A 98 -12.55 1.70 -0.49
N LEU A 99 -11.96 0.50 -0.41
CA LEU A 99 -12.68 -0.74 -0.71
C LEU A 99 -13.87 -0.94 0.25
N ARG A 100 -13.69 -0.64 1.54
CA ARG A 100 -14.77 -0.69 2.53
C ARG A 100 -15.88 0.30 2.20
N THR A 101 -15.53 1.55 1.89
CA THR A 101 -16.48 2.59 1.50
C THR A 101 -17.26 2.19 0.25
N LEU A 102 -16.58 1.64 -0.77
CA LEU A 102 -17.21 1.18 -2.01
C LEU A 102 -18.13 -0.02 -1.78
N SER A 103 -17.70 -1.00 -0.97
CA SER A 103 -18.51 -2.18 -0.63
C SER A 103 -19.80 -1.83 0.13
N ARG A 104 -19.81 -0.69 0.81
CA ARG A 104 -20.95 -0.20 1.59
C ARG A 104 -21.72 0.91 0.89
N ALA A 105 -21.37 1.26 -0.33
CA ALA A 105 -21.97 2.39 -1.04
C ALA A 105 -23.50 2.29 -1.14
N LYS A 106 -24.06 1.07 -1.22
CA LYS A 106 -25.51 0.83 -1.25
C LYS A 106 -26.27 1.17 0.04
N LEU A 107 -25.56 1.31 1.17
CA LEU A 107 -26.16 1.65 2.47
C LEU A 107 -26.44 3.15 2.61
N TRP A 108 -25.92 3.96 1.70
CA TRP A 108 -25.95 5.41 1.77
C TRP A 108 -26.71 6.00 0.57
N PRO A 109 -27.24 7.23 0.68
CA PRO A 109 -27.73 7.97 -0.47
C PRO A 109 -26.68 8.06 -1.57
N ARG A 110 -27.10 8.07 -2.83
CA ARG A 110 -26.16 8.12 -3.96
C ARG A 110 -25.30 9.38 -3.88
N ARG A 111 -23.98 9.19 -3.84
CA ARG A 111 -22.96 10.24 -3.91
C ARG A 111 -21.90 9.90 -4.96
N ARG A 112 -21.23 10.93 -5.46
CA ARG A 112 -20.02 10.80 -6.28
C ARG A 112 -18.80 10.78 -5.35
N PHE A 113 -17.87 9.83 -5.53
CA PHE A 113 -16.65 9.78 -4.69
C PHE A 113 -15.43 10.31 -5.44
N ASN A 114 -14.74 11.28 -4.86
CA ASN A 114 -13.41 11.71 -5.32
C ASN A 114 -12.38 11.36 -4.24
N PHE A 115 -11.62 10.29 -4.47
CA PHE A 115 -10.53 9.90 -3.56
C PHE A 115 -9.22 10.52 -4.03
N PHE A 116 -8.63 11.34 -3.18
CA PHE A 116 -7.29 11.89 -3.33
C PHE A 116 -6.35 11.10 -2.43
N VAL A 117 -5.40 10.36 -2.99
CA VAL A 117 -4.50 9.51 -2.21
C VAL A 117 -3.10 10.07 -2.27
N LEU A 118 -2.56 10.48 -1.11
CA LEU A 118 -1.18 10.94 -0.93
C LEU A 118 -0.32 9.82 -0.35
N GLU A 119 0.60 9.28 -1.14
CA GLU A 119 1.57 8.27 -0.67
C GLU A 119 2.99 8.84 -0.62
N ASN A 120 3.78 8.38 0.35
CA ASN A 120 5.19 8.74 0.48
C ASN A 120 6.11 7.89 -0.41
N ASN A 121 5.59 6.81 -1.00
CA ASN A 121 6.36 5.88 -1.79
C ASN A 121 5.61 5.36 -3.03
N LEU A 122 6.31 5.26 -4.16
CA LEU A 122 5.72 4.83 -5.44
C LEU A 122 5.36 3.34 -5.44
N GLU A 123 6.08 2.49 -4.71
CA GLU A 123 5.69 1.09 -4.56
C GLU A 123 4.33 0.92 -3.87
N ALA A 124 3.94 1.84 -2.97
CA ALA A 124 2.61 1.84 -2.36
C ALA A 124 1.51 2.19 -3.38
N VAL A 125 1.76 3.19 -4.23
CA VAL A 125 0.86 3.53 -5.35
C VAL A 125 0.72 2.38 -6.34
N ALA A 126 1.83 1.74 -6.71
CA ALA A 126 1.81 0.56 -7.57
C ALA A 126 0.96 -0.57 -6.97
N ARG A 127 1.04 -0.75 -5.65
CA ARG A 127 0.23 -1.74 -4.93
C ARG A 127 -1.24 -1.39 -4.95
N HIS A 128 -1.62 -0.11 -4.77
CA HIS A 128 -3.01 0.30 -4.93
C HIS A 128 -3.53 -0.05 -6.32
N MET A 129 -2.79 0.31 -7.37
CA MET A 129 -3.20 0.01 -8.75
C MET A 129 -3.44 -1.48 -8.97
N LEU A 130 -2.55 -2.35 -8.48
CA LEU A 130 -2.69 -3.80 -8.55
C LEU A 130 -3.87 -4.32 -7.71
N ILE A 131 -4.05 -3.82 -6.49
CA ILE A 131 -5.13 -4.24 -5.58
C ILE A 131 -6.49 -3.86 -6.18
N PHE A 132 -6.63 -2.65 -6.72
CA PHE A 132 -7.86 -2.21 -7.35
C PHE A 132 -8.11 -2.90 -8.69
N SER A 133 -7.08 -3.18 -9.50
CA SER A 133 -7.27 -3.97 -10.73
C SER A 133 -7.79 -5.37 -10.41
N LEU A 134 -7.31 -6.00 -9.34
CA LEU A 134 -7.83 -7.27 -8.84
C LEU A 134 -9.25 -7.14 -8.29
N ALA A 135 -9.51 -6.14 -7.44
CA ALA A 135 -10.80 -5.97 -6.77
C ALA A 135 -11.93 -5.69 -7.76
N LEU A 136 -11.63 -4.88 -8.78
CA LEU A 136 -12.57 -4.43 -9.82
C LEU A 136 -12.58 -5.33 -11.06
N GLU A 137 -11.86 -6.45 -11.04
CA GLU A 137 -11.83 -7.39 -12.17
C GLU A 137 -13.23 -7.92 -12.49
N GLU A 138 -13.47 -8.24 -13.75
CA GLU A 138 -14.74 -8.80 -14.19
C GLU A 138 -14.95 -10.20 -13.59
N PRO A 139 -16.12 -10.50 -12.97
CA PRO A 139 -16.45 -11.82 -12.42
C PRO A 139 -16.27 -12.96 -13.40
N GLU A 140 -16.41 -12.69 -14.69
CA GLU A 140 -16.26 -13.63 -15.79
C GLU A 140 -14.80 -14.06 -16.00
N LYS A 141 -13.82 -13.20 -15.64
CA LYS A 141 -12.39 -13.52 -15.77
C LYS A 141 -11.81 -14.21 -14.54
N MET A 142 -12.28 -13.84 -13.35
CA MET A 142 -11.80 -14.41 -12.09
C MET A 142 -12.94 -14.54 -11.09
N GLY A 143 -13.21 -15.78 -10.67
CA GLY A 143 -14.27 -16.11 -9.72
C GLY A 143 -14.02 -15.50 -8.34
N LEU A 144 -15.10 -15.26 -7.59
CA LEU A 144 -15.04 -14.54 -6.30
C LEU A 144 -14.08 -15.20 -5.29
N GLN A 145 -14.08 -16.53 -5.20
CA GLN A 145 -13.19 -17.25 -4.30
C GLN A 145 -11.72 -17.08 -4.70
N GLU A 146 -11.39 -17.34 -5.97
CA GLU A 146 -10.03 -17.17 -6.50
C GLU A 146 -9.53 -15.74 -6.30
N ARG A 147 -10.39 -14.75 -6.55
CA ARG A 147 -10.09 -13.33 -6.35
C ARG A 147 -9.81 -13.00 -4.90
N SER A 148 -10.61 -13.52 -3.97
CA SER A 148 -10.44 -13.31 -2.54
C SER A 148 -9.12 -13.91 -2.05
N GLU A 149 -8.81 -15.14 -2.45
CA GLU A 149 -7.55 -15.80 -2.09
C GLU A 149 -6.33 -15.07 -2.69
N THR A 150 -6.42 -14.68 -3.95
CA THR A 150 -5.39 -13.90 -4.65
C THR A 150 -5.14 -12.57 -3.93
N PHE A 151 -6.21 -11.89 -3.50
CA PHE A 151 -6.11 -10.63 -2.75
C PHE A 151 -5.32 -10.83 -1.46
N LEU A 152 -5.69 -11.83 -0.65
CA LEU A 152 -5.03 -12.08 0.64
C LEU A 152 -3.54 -12.40 0.49
N GLU A 153 -3.18 -13.18 -0.53
CA GLU A 153 -1.79 -13.51 -0.82
C GLU A 153 -0.98 -12.28 -1.26
N VAL A 154 -1.50 -11.51 -2.22
CA VAL A 154 -0.81 -10.30 -2.73
C VAL A 154 -0.68 -9.24 -1.63
N TRP A 155 -1.72 -9.09 -0.81
CA TRP A 155 -1.80 -8.10 0.25
C TRP A 155 -0.91 -8.45 1.45
N GLY A 156 -1.05 -9.65 2.01
CA GLY A 156 -0.51 -10.00 3.34
C GLY A 156 0.65 -11.00 3.37
N ASN A 157 0.97 -11.70 2.26
CA ASN A 157 1.97 -12.75 2.28
C ASN A 157 3.30 -12.34 1.61
N ALA A 158 4.41 -12.70 2.25
CA ALA A 158 5.77 -12.61 1.71
C ALA A 158 6.02 -13.58 0.55
N LEU A 159 5.36 -14.74 0.56
CA LEU A 159 5.49 -15.80 -0.43
C LEU A 159 4.13 -16.11 -1.02
N LEU A 160 4.11 -16.33 -2.33
CA LEU A 160 2.93 -16.56 -3.14
C LEU A 160 2.92 -18.01 -3.66
N ARG A 161 1.72 -18.51 -3.95
CA ARG A 161 1.56 -19.66 -4.83
C ARG A 161 1.96 -19.30 -6.27
N PRO A 162 2.44 -20.27 -7.08
CA PRO A 162 2.80 -20.00 -8.48
C PRO A 162 1.70 -19.35 -9.33
N PRO A 163 0.40 -19.75 -9.25
CA PRO A 163 -0.66 -19.09 -10.01
C PRO A 163 -0.82 -17.61 -9.67
N VAL A 164 -0.78 -17.26 -8.37
CA VAL A 164 -0.88 -15.87 -7.91
C VAL A 164 0.34 -15.05 -8.37
N ALA A 165 1.54 -15.63 -8.32
CA ALA A 165 2.73 -14.97 -8.84
C ALA A 165 2.65 -14.73 -10.37
N THR A 166 2.05 -15.65 -11.13
CA THR A 166 1.80 -15.47 -12.56
C THR A 166 0.80 -14.34 -12.82
N PHE A 167 -0.29 -14.28 -12.06
CA PHE A 167 -1.24 -13.18 -12.11
C PHE A 167 -0.55 -11.82 -11.85
N VAL A 168 0.24 -11.72 -10.78
CA VAL A 168 0.99 -10.48 -10.45
C VAL A 168 1.90 -10.07 -11.60
N ARG A 169 2.62 -11.02 -12.22
CA ARG A 169 3.51 -10.69 -13.35
C ARG A 169 2.74 -10.16 -14.56
N ALA A 170 1.64 -10.82 -14.93
CA ALA A 170 0.81 -10.41 -16.06
C ALA A 170 0.20 -9.02 -15.84
N GLN A 171 -0.35 -8.77 -14.65
CA GLN A 171 -0.91 -7.45 -14.30
C GLN A 171 0.16 -6.37 -14.24
N ALA A 172 1.33 -6.67 -13.66
CA ALA A 172 2.43 -5.72 -13.63
C ALA A 172 2.94 -5.39 -15.04
N ASP A 173 3.04 -6.38 -15.93
CA ASP A 173 3.43 -6.14 -17.33
C ASP A 173 2.42 -5.23 -18.05
N LEU A 174 1.12 -5.48 -17.89
CA LEU A 174 0.06 -4.61 -18.41
C LEU A 174 0.20 -3.18 -17.88
N LEU A 175 0.30 -3.00 -16.56
CA LEU A 175 0.39 -1.69 -15.92
C LEU A 175 1.67 -0.94 -16.31
N ALA A 176 2.79 -1.63 -16.52
CA ALA A 176 4.03 -1.03 -17.02
C ALA A 176 3.83 -0.35 -18.38
N HIS A 177 3.05 -0.96 -19.28
CA HIS A 177 2.77 -0.36 -20.59
C HIS A 177 1.76 0.79 -20.52
N LEU A 178 0.88 0.82 -19.52
CA LEU A 178 -0.17 1.86 -19.41
C LEU A 178 0.29 3.13 -18.70
N VAL A 179 1.14 3.03 -17.67
CA VAL A 179 1.56 4.18 -16.84
C VAL A 179 2.17 5.35 -17.65
N PRO A 180 3.02 5.11 -18.67
CA PRO A 180 3.55 6.19 -19.51
C PRO A 180 2.50 6.85 -20.40
N GLU A 181 1.38 6.18 -20.67
CA GLU A 181 0.35 6.57 -21.64
C GLU A 181 -0.96 6.96 -20.93
N PRO A 182 -1.09 8.19 -20.39
CA PRO A 182 -2.19 8.57 -19.50
C PRO A 182 -3.58 8.51 -20.15
N ASP A 183 -3.68 8.73 -21.46
CA ASP A 183 -4.95 8.68 -22.17
C ASP A 183 -5.43 7.22 -22.31
N ARG A 184 -4.54 6.32 -22.75
CA ARG A 184 -4.83 4.86 -22.80
C ARG A 184 -5.06 4.26 -21.42
N LEU A 185 -4.34 4.73 -20.39
CA LEU A 185 -4.61 4.37 -19.00
C LEU A 185 -6.04 4.77 -18.60
N GLY A 186 -6.48 5.98 -18.94
CA GLY A 186 -7.82 6.47 -18.65
C GLY A 186 -8.93 5.69 -19.37
N GLU A 187 -8.66 5.21 -20.58
CA GLU A 187 -9.60 4.33 -21.30
C GLU A 187 -9.76 2.96 -20.62
N GLN A 188 -8.66 2.35 -20.16
CA GLN A 188 -8.70 1.01 -19.56
C GLN A 188 -9.07 1.03 -18.08
N LEU A 189 -8.64 2.06 -17.35
CA LEU A 189 -8.85 2.26 -15.92
C LEU A 189 -9.49 3.63 -15.68
N PRO A 190 -10.75 3.85 -16.11
CA PRO A 190 -11.42 5.16 -16.04
C PRO A 190 -11.61 5.68 -14.61
N TRP A 191 -11.48 4.80 -13.63
CA TRP A 191 -11.52 5.14 -12.23
C TRP A 191 -10.20 5.73 -11.68
N LEU A 192 -9.09 5.64 -12.41
CA LEU A 192 -7.76 6.06 -11.98
C LEU A 192 -7.28 7.29 -12.74
N SER A 193 -6.75 8.28 -12.03
CA SER A 193 -6.02 9.40 -12.62
C SER A 193 -4.63 9.54 -12.01
N LEU A 194 -3.60 9.47 -12.87
CA LEU A 194 -2.20 9.71 -12.54
C LEU A 194 -1.70 11.08 -13.00
N ARG A 195 -2.61 11.99 -13.39
CA ARG A 195 -2.25 13.32 -13.94
C ARG A 195 -1.47 14.19 -12.96
N ALA A 196 -1.60 13.93 -11.67
CA ALA A 196 -0.85 14.61 -10.63
C ALA A 196 0.63 14.21 -10.57
N LEU A 197 0.99 13.05 -11.14
CA LEU A 197 2.35 12.54 -11.12
C LEU A 197 3.21 13.22 -12.18
N LYS A 198 4.40 13.66 -11.77
CA LYS A 198 5.43 14.16 -12.68
C LYS A 198 5.87 13.02 -13.61
N PHE A 199 6.39 13.36 -14.79
CA PHE A 199 6.89 12.38 -15.75
C PHE A 199 7.90 11.42 -15.12
N ARG A 200 8.87 11.94 -14.36
CA ARG A 200 9.86 11.13 -13.62
C ARG A 200 9.25 10.14 -12.63
N GLU A 201 8.14 10.52 -11.98
CA GLU A 201 7.45 9.64 -11.03
C GLU A 201 6.72 8.52 -11.76
N ARG A 202 6.15 8.81 -12.94
CA ARG A 202 5.57 7.80 -13.83
C ARG A 202 6.63 6.84 -14.38
N ASP A 203 7.80 7.33 -14.78
CA ASP A 203 8.93 6.48 -15.21
C ASP A 203 9.40 5.56 -14.07
N ALA A 204 9.47 6.10 -12.84
CA ALA A 204 9.83 5.32 -11.66
C ALA A 204 8.75 4.27 -11.31
N LEU A 205 7.46 4.62 -11.45
CA LEU A 205 6.34 3.71 -11.25
C LEU A 205 6.33 2.59 -12.30
N GLU A 206 6.60 2.91 -13.56
CA GLU A 206 6.81 1.94 -14.63
C GLU A 206 7.97 0.99 -14.31
N ALA A 207 9.10 1.50 -13.78
CA ALA A 207 10.22 0.67 -13.36
C ALA A 207 9.86 -0.30 -12.23
N VAL A 208 8.99 0.10 -11.28
CA VAL A 208 8.44 -0.79 -10.25
C VAL A 208 7.67 -1.94 -10.89
N PHE A 209 6.78 -1.64 -11.84
CA PHE A 209 5.99 -2.66 -12.52
C PHE A 209 6.85 -3.62 -13.36
N ARG A 210 7.84 -3.11 -14.10
CA ARG A 210 8.80 -3.96 -14.84
C ARG A 210 9.54 -4.93 -13.92
N PHE A 211 9.92 -4.47 -12.73
CA PHE A 211 10.56 -5.33 -11.73
C PHE A 211 9.60 -6.42 -11.24
N TRP A 212 8.33 -6.10 -10.98
CA TRP A 212 7.31 -7.09 -10.58
C TRP A 212 7.01 -8.10 -11.70
N ALA A 213 7.01 -7.66 -12.96
CA ALA A 213 6.76 -8.49 -14.14
C ALA A 213 7.83 -9.56 -14.38
N GLY A 214 9.06 -9.37 -13.86
CA GLY A 214 10.14 -10.34 -14.02
C GLY A 214 11.40 -9.82 -14.69
N GLY A 215 11.46 -8.53 -15.08
CA GLY A 215 12.52 -7.96 -15.91
C GLY A 215 13.93 -8.03 -15.33
N GLU A 216 14.07 -8.14 -14.01
CA GLU A 216 15.35 -8.38 -13.34
C GLU A 216 15.46 -9.86 -12.93
N LYS A 217 16.34 -10.60 -13.63
CA LYS A 217 16.88 -11.95 -13.34
C LYS A 217 16.11 -12.77 -12.29
N GLY A 218 14.94 -13.31 -12.65
CA GLY A 218 14.28 -14.41 -11.93
C GLY A 218 14.06 -14.19 -10.42
N PRO A 219 13.67 -15.23 -9.66
CA PRO A 219 13.47 -15.14 -8.20
C PRO A 219 14.71 -14.64 -7.42
N GLU A 220 15.90 -14.81 -7.99
CA GLU A 220 17.19 -14.41 -7.40
C GLU A 220 17.31 -12.90 -7.19
N ALA A 221 16.61 -12.09 -7.99
CA ALA A 221 16.61 -10.64 -7.82
C ALA A 221 15.93 -10.16 -6.52
N PHE A 222 15.09 -11.00 -5.90
CA PHE A 222 14.39 -10.67 -4.65
C PHE A 222 14.22 -11.90 -3.76
N PRO A 223 15.28 -12.30 -3.02
CA PRO A 223 15.26 -13.48 -2.16
C PRO A 223 14.49 -13.19 -0.86
N MET A 224 13.16 -13.09 -0.95
CA MET A 224 12.28 -12.60 0.11
C MET A 224 12.48 -13.31 1.45
N SER A 225 12.61 -14.65 1.47
CA SER A 225 12.83 -15.39 2.71
C SER A 225 14.14 -15.00 3.42
N ARG A 226 15.21 -14.72 2.66
CA ARG A 226 16.49 -14.26 3.23
C ARG A 226 16.39 -12.82 3.74
N LEU A 227 15.65 -11.96 3.03
CA LEU A 227 15.41 -10.57 3.43
C LEU A 227 14.57 -10.51 4.73
N TRP A 228 13.54 -11.34 4.82
CA TRP A 228 12.72 -11.49 6.02
C TRP A 228 13.55 -11.98 7.21
N ASP A 229 14.33 -13.05 7.02
CA ASP A 229 15.20 -13.58 8.09
C ASP A 229 16.24 -12.56 8.55
N SER A 230 16.86 -11.83 7.62
CA SER A 230 17.78 -10.74 7.93
C SER A 230 17.13 -9.64 8.77
N ARG A 231 15.90 -9.23 8.42
CA ARG A 231 15.11 -8.28 9.20
C ARG A 231 14.83 -8.81 10.62
N LEU A 232 14.42 -10.08 10.75
CA LEU A 232 14.17 -10.71 12.06
C LEU A 232 15.42 -10.75 12.93
N ARG A 233 16.57 -11.14 12.38
CA ARG A 233 17.86 -11.18 13.10
C ARG A 233 18.25 -9.79 13.60
N HIS A 234 18.11 -8.79 12.74
CA HIS A 234 18.41 -7.41 13.13
C HIS A 234 17.46 -6.89 14.20
N TYR A 235 16.15 -7.16 14.07
CA TYR A 235 15.14 -6.71 15.03
C TYR A 235 15.25 -7.40 16.41
N LEU A 236 15.47 -8.72 16.42
CA LEU A 236 15.50 -9.50 17.66
C LEU A 236 16.87 -9.50 18.34
N GLY A 237 17.95 -9.31 17.57
CA GLY A 237 19.32 -9.38 18.07
C GLY A 237 19.58 -10.71 18.77
N SER A 238 20.11 -10.63 19.99
CA SER A 238 20.38 -11.80 20.85
C SER A 238 19.13 -12.66 21.16
N ARG A 239 17.92 -12.12 21.00
CA ARG A 239 16.65 -12.84 21.25
C ARG A 239 16.18 -13.67 20.06
N TYR A 240 16.90 -13.67 18.94
CA TYR A 240 16.48 -14.38 17.72
C TYR A 240 16.31 -15.88 17.93
N ASP A 241 17.16 -16.51 18.74
CA ASP A 241 17.03 -17.95 19.03
C ASP A 241 15.79 -18.25 19.89
N ALA A 242 15.36 -17.28 20.71
CA ALA A 242 14.13 -17.32 21.49
C ALA A 242 12.92 -16.68 20.79
N ARG A 243 12.98 -16.43 19.47
CA ARG A 243 11.97 -15.65 18.73
C ARG A 243 10.53 -16.14 18.90
N ARG A 244 10.31 -17.44 19.08
CA ARG A 244 8.97 -18.01 19.29
C ARG A 244 8.36 -17.51 20.60
N GLY A 245 9.16 -17.47 21.68
CA GLY A 245 8.73 -16.93 22.96
C GLY A 245 8.49 -15.42 22.89
N VAL A 246 9.30 -14.68 22.13
CA VAL A 246 9.07 -13.25 21.88
C VAL A 246 7.75 -13.02 21.15
N SER A 247 7.48 -13.78 20.08
CA SER A 247 6.24 -13.70 19.32
C SER A 247 5.01 -14.05 20.16
N ASP A 248 5.10 -15.05 21.04
CA ASP A 248 4.01 -15.38 21.97
C ASP A 248 3.71 -14.26 22.96
N TRP A 249 4.77 -13.66 23.50
CA TRP A 249 4.66 -12.57 24.43
C TRP A 249 4.07 -11.33 23.74
N ASP A 250 4.55 -10.99 22.53
CA ASP A 250 4.03 -9.88 21.74
C ASP A 250 2.54 -10.08 21.41
N LEU A 251 2.13 -11.29 21.04
CA LEU A 251 0.72 -11.60 20.77
C LEU A 251 -0.15 -11.41 22.02
N ARG A 252 0.21 -12.06 23.12
CA ARG A 252 -0.61 -12.09 24.34
C ARG A 252 -0.62 -10.76 25.07
N MET A 253 0.55 -10.18 25.29
CA MET A 253 0.71 -9.00 26.17
C MET A 253 0.52 -7.67 25.44
N LYS A 254 0.40 -7.69 24.11
CA LYS A 254 0.22 -6.45 23.33
C LYS A 254 -0.98 -6.51 22.41
N LEU A 255 -1.09 -7.51 21.54
CA LEU A 255 -2.22 -7.56 20.61
C LEU A 255 -3.51 -7.99 21.32
N HIS A 256 -3.49 -9.07 22.10
CA HIS A 256 -4.67 -9.56 22.82
C HIS A 256 -5.14 -8.58 23.89
N ASP A 257 -4.22 -8.03 24.69
CA ASP A 257 -4.51 -7.00 25.70
C ASP A 257 -5.12 -5.72 25.08
N ARG A 258 -4.85 -5.46 23.79
CA ARG A 258 -5.42 -4.33 23.05
C ARG A 258 -6.66 -4.69 22.23
N GLY A 259 -7.25 -5.86 22.46
CA GLY A 259 -8.53 -6.27 21.88
C GLY A 259 -8.45 -7.16 20.64
N ALA A 260 -7.26 -7.53 20.17
CA ALA A 260 -7.09 -8.39 18.99
C ALA A 260 -7.06 -9.90 19.33
N GLN A 261 -7.94 -10.35 20.22
CA GLN A 261 -7.95 -11.72 20.79
C GLN A 261 -8.17 -12.82 19.75
N VAL A 262 -8.84 -12.50 18.64
CA VAL A 262 -9.10 -13.41 17.51
C VAL A 262 -7.84 -13.79 16.74
N ILE A 263 -6.73 -13.06 16.90
CA ILE A 263 -5.46 -13.44 16.27
C ILE A 263 -4.93 -14.69 16.96
N HIS A 264 -4.98 -15.82 16.25
CA HIS A 264 -4.60 -17.11 16.81
C HIS A 264 -3.08 -17.25 16.88
N THR A 265 -2.60 -17.99 17.89
CA THR A 265 -1.16 -18.16 18.11
C THR A 265 -0.45 -18.85 16.94
N GLN A 266 -1.12 -19.79 16.26
CA GLN A 266 -0.51 -20.51 15.14
C GLN A 266 -0.29 -19.62 13.91
N GLU A 267 -1.31 -18.85 13.49
CA GLU A 267 -1.21 -17.94 12.34
C GLU A 267 -0.20 -16.82 12.60
N PHE A 268 -0.19 -16.25 13.81
CA PHE A 268 0.75 -15.18 14.16
C PHE A 268 2.20 -15.69 14.20
N ARG A 269 2.45 -16.86 14.80
CA ARG A 269 3.79 -17.47 14.80
C ARG A 269 4.26 -17.81 13.39
N ARG A 270 3.37 -18.40 12.57
CA ARG A 270 3.66 -18.75 11.17
C ARG A 270 4.10 -17.51 10.41
N TRP A 271 3.31 -16.43 10.49
CA TRP A 271 3.62 -15.16 9.86
C TRP A 271 4.94 -14.56 10.37
N ARG A 272 5.17 -14.58 11.69
CA ARG A 272 6.43 -14.09 12.27
C ARG A 272 7.65 -14.84 11.75
N ASP A 273 7.57 -16.16 11.60
CA ASP A 273 8.67 -16.99 11.14
C ASP A 273 8.90 -16.90 9.62
N THR A 274 7.85 -16.73 8.80
CA THR A 274 7.95 -16.89 7.33
C THR A 274 7.47 -15.70 6.50
N GLY A 275 6.76 -14.76 7.10
CA GLY A 275 6.05 -13.68 6.43
C GLY A 275 4.78 -14.11 5.70
N VAL A 276 4.31 -15.36 5.86
CA VAL A 276 3.04 -15.84 5.29
C VAL A 276 1.94 -15.73 6.35
N ALA A 277 1.00 -14.80 6.16
CA ALA A 277 -0.12 -14.55 7.07
C ALA A 277 -1.33 -15.45 6.77
N PHE A 278 -1.67 -15.60 5.50
CA PHE A 278 -2.87 -16.30 5.04
C PHE A 278 -2.48 -17.58 4.29
N GLU A 279 -2.54 -18.70 5.00
CA GLU A 279 -2.20 -20.04 4.50
C GLU A 279 -3.48 -20.79 4.11
N LEU A 280 -4.01 -20.46 2.94
CA LEU A 280 -5.31 -20.92 2.43
C LEU A 280 -5.23 -22.30 1.74
N ARG A 281 -4.00 -22.81 1.56
CA ARG A 281 -3.64 -24.09 0.94
C ARG A 281 -2.44 -24.69 1.68
N ASP A 282 -1.98 -25.85 1.23
CA ASP A 282 -0.81 -26.53 1.79
C ASP A 282 0.41 -25.62 1.94
N SER A 283 1.09 -25.74 3.07
CA SER A 283 2.24 -24.90 3.41
C SER A 283 3.38 -24.91 2.41
N SER A 284 3.56 -26.03 1.70
CA SER A 284 4.59 -26.19 0.67
C SER A 284 4.29 -25.40 -0.61
N ALA A 285 3.04 -24.96 -0.80
CA ALA A 285 2.63 -24.24 -2.01
C ALA A 285 3.20 -22.81 -2.06
N TYR A 286 3.61 -22.24 -0.93
CA TYR A 286 4.09 -20.87 -0.80
C TYR A 286 5.61 -20.77 -0.89
N HIS A 287 6.14 -20.61 -2.10
CA HIS A 287 7.60 -20.58 -2.34
C HIS A 287 8.05 -19.53 -3.36
N VAL A 288 7.13 -18.81 -4.01
CA VAL A 288 7.49 -17.75 -4.96
C VAL A 288 7.52 -16.39 -4.26
N PRO A 289 8.59 -15.59 -4.37
CA PRO A 289 8.65 -14.27 -3.70
C PRO A 289 7.53 -13.32 -4.14
N ASN A 290 6.85 -12.70 -3.17
CA ASN A 290 5.94 -11.59 -3.42
C ASN A 290 6.73 -10.31 -3.69
N ARG A 291 7.01 -10.02 -4.96
CA ARG A 291 7.77 -8.83 -5.37
C ARG A 291 7.05 -7.52 -5.06
N THR A 292 5.74 -7.56 -4.84
CA THR A 292 4.94 -6.37 -4.52
C THR A 292 5.24 -5.81 -3.12
N LEU A 293 6.01 -6.53 -2.31
CA LEU A 293 6.50 -6.08 -0.99
C LEU A 293 7.95 -5.57 -1.05
N ALA A 294 8.55 -5.50 -2.24
CA ALA A 294 9.88 -4.94 -2.41
C ALA A 294 9.83 -3.41 -2.28
N SER A 295 10.84 -2.84 -1.63
CA SER A 295 11.01 -1.39 -1.52
C SER A 295 12.47 -0.99 -1.64
N GLY A 296 12.72 0.16 -2.27
CA GLY A 296 14.05 0.78 -2.32
C GLY A 296 14.40 1.53 -1.03
N ARG A 297 15.64 1.39 -0.56
CA ARG A 297 16.21 2.23 0.51
C ARG A 297 17.65 2.61 0.16
N LEU A 298 18.01 3.87 0.41
CA LEU A 298 19.41 4.30 0.37
C LEU A 298 20.11 3.86 1.65
N LEU A 299 21.08 2.96 1.51
CA LEU A 299 21.93 2.48 2.60
C LEU A 299 23.29 3.15 2.50
N SER A 300 23.93 3.41 3.65
CA SER A 300 25.33 3.80 3.67
C SER A 300 26.18 2.52 3.72
N TYR A 301 27.03 2.33 2.71
CA TYR A 301 27.99 1.24 2.66
C TYR A 301 29.38 1.83 2.42
N ARG A 302 30.29 1.62 3.38
CA ARG A 302 31.67 2.16 3.34
C ARG A 302 31.74 3.68 3.07
N GLY A 303 30.78 4.45 3.60
CA GLY A 303 30.69 5.90 3.42
C GLY A 303 29.92 6.34 2.17
N GLU A 304 29.61 5.44 1.23
CA GLU A 304 28.83 5.75 0.03
C GLU A 304 27.34 5.43 0.20
N ARG A 305 26.47 6.20 -0.46
CA ARG A 305 25.02 5.97 -0.45
C ARG A 305 24.65 5.05 -1.62
N VAL A 306 24.29 3.81 -1.31
CA VAL A 306 23.90 2.80 -2.30
C VAL A 306 22.40 2.54 -2.21
N ALA A 307 21.69 2.62 -3.34
CA ALA A 307 20.30 2.22 -3.42
C ALA A 307 20.22 0.69 -3.36
N ALA A 308 19.56 0.16 -2.33
CA ALA A 308 19.33 -1.25 -2.14
C ALA A 308 17.82 -1.55 -2.16
N ARG A 309 17.42 -2.52 -2.99
CA ARG A 309 16.07 -3.06 -2.97
C ARG A 309 16.00 -4.19 -1.94
N GLY A 310 14.99 -4.16 -1.09
CA GLY A 310 14.82 -5.14 -0.03
C GLY A 310 13.39 -5.17 0.51
N TYR A 311 13.18 -5.88 1.61
CA TYR A 311 11.94 -5.81 2.38
C TYR A 311 12.17 -4.95 3.62
N TRP A 312 11.58 -3.76 3.63
CA TRP A 312 11.67 -2.80 4.74
C TRP A 312 10.34 -2.63 5.49
N GLY A 313 9.44 -3.62 5.32
CA GLY A 313 8.11 -3.64 5.88
C GLY A 313 8.02 -4.22 7.29
N ASP A 314 6.82 -4.26 7.82
CA ASP A 314 6.50 -4.76 9.15
C ASP A 314 6.76 -6.25 9.32
N ILE A 315 7.52 -6.59 10.37
CA ILE A 315 7.73 -7.97 10.82
C ILE A 315 7.20 -8.18 12.25
N ALA A 316 6.57 -7.17 12.86
CA ALA A 316 6.12 -7.13 14.24
C ALA A 316 4.62 -7.31 14.44
N THR A 317 3.80 -6.53 13.75
CA THR A 317 2.36 -6.43 14.03
C THR A 317 1.54 -7.35 13.13
N GLY A 318 1.86 -7.34 11.84
CA GLY A 318 1.21 -8.15 10.82
C GLY A 318 -0.12 -7.60 10.34
N PRO A 319 -0.67 -8.21 9.28
CA PRO A 319 -1.83 -7.68 8.56
C PRO A 319 -3.17 -7.95 9.26
N PHE A 320 -3.20 -8.81 10.29
CA PHE A 320 -4.43 -9.39 10.85
C PHE A 320 -5.46 -8.37 11.35
N VAL A 321 -5.02 -7.19 11.79
CA VAL A 321 -5.89 -6.14 12.34
C VAL A 321 -6.78 -5.51 11.27
N ALA A 322 -6.30 -5.37 10.03
CA ALA A 322 -6.99 -4.55 9.03
C ALA A 322 -8.37 -5.08 8.61
N PHE A 323 -8.50 -6.41 8.55
CA PHE A 323 -9.74 -7.08 8.14
C PHE A 323 -10.17 -8.21 9.08
N GLY A 324 -9.39 -8.52 10.12
CA GLY A 324 -9.56 -9.76 10.89
C GLY A 324 -10.10 -9.61 12.30
N ILE A 325 -10.15 -8.40 12.87
CA ILE A 325 -10.56 -8.19 14.27
C ILE A 325 -11.98 -7.63 14.45
N GLU A 326 -12.60 -7.18 13.36
CA GLU A 326 -13.99 -6.72 13.31
C GLU A 326 -14.68 -7.44 12.15
N ALA A 327 -15.99 -7.69 12.27
CA ALA A 327 -16.77 -8.34 11.23
C ALA A 327 -18.21 -7.82 11.27
N ASP A 328 -18.85 -7.73 10.11
CA ASP A 328 -20.28 -7.37 10.02
C ASP A 328 -21.18 -8.54 10.47
N ASP A 329 -20.71 -9.76 10.22
CA ASP A 329 -21.31 -10.98 10.76
C ASP A 329 -20.76 -11.24 12.17
N GLU A 330 -21.50 -10.79 13.18
CA GLU A 330 -21.21 -10.99 14.60
C GLU A 330 -21.07 -12.48 15.00
N SER A 331 -21.58 -13.42 14.18
CA SER A 331 -21.41 -14.85 14.44
C SER A 331 -19.93 -15.29 14.35
N LEU A 332 -19.12 -14.56 13.58
CA LEU A 332 -17.68 -14.81 13.44
C LEU A 332 -16.88 -14.36 14.67
N LEU A 333 -17.40 -13.40 15.43
CA LEU A 333 -16.75 -12.86 16.64
C LEU A 333 -17.15 -13.62 17.92
N ARG A 334 -17.92 -14.71 17.78
CA ARG A 334 -18.36 -15.52 18.91
C ARG A 334 -17.18 -16.18 19.61
N THR A 335 -17.32 -16.30 20.93
CA THR A 335 -16.40 -17.04 21.78
C THR A 335 -17.06 -18.30 22.34
N SER A 336 -16.26 -19.35 22.51
CA SER A 336 -16.63 -20.59 23.19
C SER A 336 -15.56 -20.91 24.22
N ASN A 337 -15.95 -21.13 25.48
CA ASN A 337 -15.04 -21.32 26.61
C ASN A 337 -13.98 -20.20 26.74
N GLY A 338 -14.37 -18.96 26.46
CA GLY A 338 -13.48 -17.80 26.52
C GLY A 338 -12.41 -17.76 25.42
N GLN A 339 -12.54 -18.57 24.37
CA GLN A 339 -11.68 -18.54 23.18
C GLN A 339 -12.50 -18.20 21.93
N PRO A 340 -11.96 -17.40 21.00
CA PRO A 340 -12.59 -17.14 19.71
C PRO A 340 -12.88 -18.43 18.94
N VAL A 341 -14.08 -18.53 18.36
CA VAL A 341 -14.47 -19.67 17.52
C VAL A 341 -13.80 -19.59 16.15
N LYS A 342 -13.54 -18.37 15.67
CA LYS A 342 -12.88 -18.09 14.39
C LYS A 342 -11.58 -17.33 14.63
N ALA A 343 -10.55 -17.70 13.86
CA ALA A 343 -9.28 -16.98 13.85
C ALA A 343 -9.35 -15.74 12.95
N ALA A 344 -8.42 -14.80 13.15
CA ALA A 344 -8.36 -13.56 12.36
C ALA A 344 -8.19 -13.85 10.86
N GLY A 345 -7.48 -14.92 10.48
CA GLY A 345 -7.38 -15.37 9.09
C GLY A 345 -8.73 -15.75 8.47
N GLU A 346 -9.58 -16.49 9.19
CA GLU A 346 -10.92 -16.88 8.72
C GLU A 346 -11.85 -15.68 8.60
N ILE A 347 -11.81 -14.78 9.61
CA ILE A 347 -12.58 -13.54 9.61
C ILE A 347 -12.18 -12.65 8.44
N THR A 348 -10.86 -12.50 8.24
CA THR A 348 -10.31 -11.72 7.12
C THR A 348 -10.75 -12.28 5.78
N GLN A 349 -10.71 -13.60 5.59
CA GLN A 349 -11.18 -14.25 4.37
C GLN A 349 -12.65 -13.97 4.11
N HIS A 350 -13.51 -14.14 5.13
CA HIS A 350 -14.93 -13.83 5.00
C HIS A 350 -15.16 -12.36 4.63
N ASN A 351 -14.57 -11.43 5.39
CA ASN A 351 -14.76 -10.00 5.20
C ASN A 351 -14.28 -9.53 3.82
N VAL A 352 -13.13 -10.01 3.36
CA VAL A 352 -12.61 -9.67 2.02
C VAL A 352 -13.51 -10.27 0.93
N THR A 353 -14.00 -11.50 1.10
CA THR A 353 -14.93 -12.11 0.13
C THR A 353 -16.24 -11.33 0.03
N GLU A 354 -16.85 -10.94 1.16
CA GLU A 354 -18.06 -10.12 1.15
C GLU A 354 -17.80 -8.74 0.53
N MET A 355 -16.70 -8.09 0.91
CA MET A 355 -16.30 -6.80 0.36
C MET A 355 -16.15 -6.84 -1.16
N LEU A 356 -15.45 -7.85 -1.70
CA LEU A 356 -15.27 -8.04 -3.14
C LEU A 356 -16.58 -8.38 -3.86
N ARG A 357 -17.48 -9.14 -3.23
CA ARG A 357 -18.81 -9.43 -3.77
C ARG A 357 -19.61 -8.14 -3.96
N GLU A 358 -19.63 -7.29 -2.94
CA GLU A 358 -20.37 -6.02 -2.95
C GLU A 358 -19.79 -5.04 -3.97
N VAL A 359 -18.46 -4.91 -4.02
CA VAL A 359 -17.77 -4.07 -5.02
C VAL A 359 -18.10 -4.54 -6.44
N ALA A 360 -18.09 -5.86 -6.69
CA ALA A 360 -18.45 -6.41 -8.00
C ALA A 360 -19.93 -6.20 -8.35
N ALA A 361 -20.84 -6.28 -7.37
CA ALA A 361 -22.27 -6.04 -7.58
C ALA A 361 -22.57 -4.57 -7.89
N TRP A 362 -21.89 -3.65 -7.22
CA TRP A 362 -21.97 -2.22 -7.50
C TRP A 362 -21.60 -1.89 -8.95
N GLY A 363 -20.56 -2.57 -9.48
CA GLY A 363 -20.18 -2.47 -10.90
C GLY A 363 -21.28 -2.92 -11.88
N ARG A 364 -22.16 -3.86 -11.50
CA ARG A 364 -23.20 -4.45 -12.37
C ARG A 364 -24.56 -3.75 -12.34
N CYS A 365 -25.01 -3.19 -11.21
CA CYS A 365 -26.25 -2.38 -11.14
C CYS A 365 -26.28 -1.21 -12.13
N ARG A 366 -25.11 -0.87 -12.67
CA ARG A 366 -24.83 0.13 -13.70
C ARG A 366 -25.21 -0.27 -15.13
N ALA A 367 -25.25 -1.57 -15.45
CA ALA A 367 -25.55 -2.05 -16.81
C ALA A 367 -27.06 -2.19 -17.07
N THR A 368 -27.87 -2.42 -16.04
CA THR A 368 -29.30 -2.71 -16.16
C THR A 368 -30.21 -1.48 -16.06
N LEU A 369 -29.73 -0.34 -15.56
CA LEU A 369 -30.55 0.88 -15.42
C LEU A 369 -30.53 1.80 -16.67
N GLY A 370 -29.74 1.45 -17.70
CA GLY A 370 -29.51 2.28 -18.88
C GLY A 370 -30.35 1.93 -20.11
N ASN A 371 -31.59 1.46 -19.95
CA ASN A 371 -32.50 1.31 -21.08
C ASN A 371 -33.97 1.46 -20.64
N PRO A 372 -34.50 2.67 -20.77
CA PRO A 372 -35.73 2.82 -21.54
C PRO A 372 -35.60 3.91 -22.62
N GLU A 373 -35.73 3.46 -23.87
CA GLU A 373 -36.24 4.21 -25.02
C GLU A 373 -35.33 5.28 -25.69
N GLU A 374 -34.49 4.82 -26.62
CA GLU A 374 -34.02 5.65 -27.73
C GLU A 374 -35.04 5.65 -28.88
N LYS A 375 -35.59 6.82 -29.21
CA LYS A 375 -36.01 7.13 -30.59
C LYS A 375 -35.68 8.59 -30.94
N GLN A 376 -34.74 8.73 -31.88
CA GLN A 376 -34.64 9.76 -32.93
C GLN A 376 -34.25 11.17 -32.42
N HIS A 377 -33.31 11.94 -32.97
CA HIS A 377 -32.85 12.14 -34.34
C HIS A 377 -31.40 12.64 -34.35
N ALA A 378 -30.75 12.43 -35.49
CA ALA A 378 -29.36 12.73 -35.77
C ALA A 378 -29.08 14.18 -36.21
N GLU A 379 -27.77 14.47 -36.29
CA GLU A 379 -27.05 15.38 -37.20
C GLU A 379 -26.52 16.72 -36.65
N GLY A 380 -25.19 16.91 -36.78
CA GLY A 380 -24.58 18.24 -36.88
C GLY A 380 -23.09 18.41 -36.50
N SER A 381 -22.17 17.89 -37.32
CA SER A 381 -20.99 18.59 -37.92
C SER A 381 -19.87 19.31 -37.08
N LEU A 382 -18.62 18.82 -37.27
CA LEU A 382 -17.33 19.51 -37.64
C LEU A 382 -16.82 20.69 -36.76
N GLU A 383 -15.55 20.97 -36.42
CA GLU A 383 -14.16 20.58 -36.81
C GLU A 383 -13.18 21.38 -35.86
N PRO A 384 -11.83 21.35 -36.00
CA PRO A 384 -10.88 21.26 -34.89
C PRO A 384 -9.93 22.47 -34.71
N GLY A 385 -9.12 22.39 -33.66
CA GLY A 385 -7.74 22.86 -33.66
C GLY A 385 -7.42 24.03 -32.72
N THR A 386 -6.38 23.87 -31.90
CA THR A 386 -5.11 24.62 -32.03
C THR A 386 -4.14 24.19 -30.92
N ALA A 387 -2.93 23.82 -31.32
CA ALA A 387 -1.78 23.60 -30.44
C ALA A 387 -1.03 24.91 -30.17
N ALA A 388 -0.56 25.13 -28.93
CA ALA A 388 0.48 26.11 -28.64
C ALA A 388 1.40 25.67 -27.47
N ARG A 389 2.66 26.10 -27.59
CA ARG A 389 3.94 25.65 -27.00
C ARG A 389 4.14 25.89 -25.49
N PRO A 390 5.18 25.26 -24.88
CA PRO A 390 5.45 25.30 -23.44
C PRO A 390 6.33 26.50 -23.06
N PRO A 391 6.42 26.86 -21.76
CA PRO A 391 7.57 27.55 -21.21
C PRO A 391 8.44 26.63 -20.35
N SER A 392 9.72 27.02 -20.31
CA SER A 392 10.85 26.33 -19.73
C SER A 392 11.09 26.67 -18.25
N ALA A 393 11.49 25.64 -17.52
CA ALA A 393 12.45 25.56 -16.40
C ALA A 393 12.38 26.47 -15.15
N SER A 394 12.64 25.78 -14.03
CA SER A 394 13.25 26.20 -12.74
C SER A 394 12.30 26.56 -11.59
N GLY A 395 12.60 25.95 -10.43
CA GLY A 395 11.93 26.17 -9.14
C GLY A 395 11.39 24.87 -8.54
N PHE A 396 12.02 24.37 -7.48
CA PHE A 396 11.42 23.37 -6.59
C PHE A 396 10.26 24.03 -5.82
N PRO A 397 9.04 23.47 -5.79
CA PRO A 397 8.03 23.91 -4.84
C PRO A 397 7.89 22.95 -3.66
N GLU A 398 7.71 23.55 -2.49
CA GLU A 398 7.11 22.96 -1.29
C GLU A 398 5.75 22.28 -1.58
N PRO A 399 5.27 21.39 -0.71
CA PRO A 399 4.03 20.64 -0.95
C PRO A 399 2.80 21.57 -0.94
N HIS A 400 2.36 21.97 -2.13
CA HIS A 400 1.06 22.63 -2.32
C HIS A 400 -0.04 21.59 -2.57
N PRO A 401 -1.27 21.79 -2.06
CA PRO A 401 -2.40 20.89 -2.25
C PRO A 401 -2.92 20.86 -3.70
N PRO A 402 -3.64 19.80 -4.11
CA PRO A 402 -4.23 19.69 -5.44
C PRO A 402 -5.15 20.86 -5.80
N SER A 403 -4.99 21.40 -7.01
CA SER A 403 -5.97 22.30 -7.62
C SER A 403 -7.32 21.56 -7.77
N GLY A 404 -8.35 22.07 -7.09
CA GLY A 404 -9.72 21.54 -7.14
C GLY A 404 -10.19 20.76 -5.90
N PHE A 405 -9.42 20.74 -4.80
CA PHE A 405 -9.92 20.28 -3.50
C PHE A 405 -10.56 21.45 -2.74
N GLY A 406 -11.85 21.35 -2.38
CA GLY A 406 -12.42 22.16 -1.30
C GLY A 406 -13.18 23.46 -1.64
N ALA A 407 -13.72 23.66 -2.84
CA ALA A 407 -14.53 24.87 -3.10
C ALA A 407 -16.02 24.72 -2.69
N GLU A 408 -16.65 23.55 -2.90
CA GLU A 408 -18.11 23.36 -2.69
C GLU A 408 -18.50 21.99 -2.08
N SER A 409 -17.53 21.10 -1.84
CA SER A 409 -17.75 19.71 -1.40
C SER A 409 -17.67 19.54 0.11
N GLN A 410 -18.10 18.39 0.64
CA GLN A 410 -17.87 17.98 2.05
C GLN A 410 -16.55 17.18 2.17
N PRO A 411 -15.40 17.79 2.55
CA PRO A 411 -14.12 17.08 2.56
C PRO A 411 -13.91 16.23 3.82
N VAL A 412 -13.34 15.04 3.63
CA VAL A 412 -12.81 14.18 4.70
C VAL A 412 -11.30 14.04 4.54
N LEU A 413 -10.54 14.43 5.57
CA LEU A 413 -9.10 14.21 5.64
C LEU A 413 -8.82 13.01 6.54
N CYS A 414 -8.08 12.02 6.05
CA CYS A 414 -7.77 10.80 6.80
C CYS A 414 -6.27 10.48 6.80
N PRO A 415 -5.48 11.00 7.77
CA PRO A 415 -4.08 10.65 7.94
C PRO A 415 -3.90 9.30 8.66
N LEU A 416 -3.03 8.45 8.12
CA LEU A 416 -2.56 7.29 8.86
C LEU A 416 -1.49 7.69 9.88
N CYS A 417 -1.30 6.84 10.90
CA CYS A 417 -0.41 7.11 12.03
C CYS A 417 1.02 7.51 11.62
N ARG A 418 1.54 6.97 10.50
CA ARG A 418 2.87 7.30 9.96
C ARG A 418 2.96 8.66 9.29
N MET A 419 1.86 9.20 8.79
CA MET A 419 1.81 10.44 8.02
C MET A 419 1.15 11.59 8.79
N VAL A 420 0.86 11.40 10.09
CA VAL A 420 0.32 12.47 10.95
C VAL A 420 1.24 13.69 11.04
N HIS A 421 2.54 13.52 10.85
CA HIS A 421 3.51 14.63 10.84
C HIS A 421 3.34 15.57 9.63
N LEU A 422 2.59 15.15 8.60
CA LEU A 422 2.23 15.99 7.45
C LEU A 422 0.97 16.83 7.73
N LEU A 423 0.31 16.62 8.87
CA LEU A 423 -0.81 17.46 9.28
C LEU A 423 -0.26 18.83 9.71
N SER A 424 -0.29 19.77 8.78
CA SER A 424 0.14 21.15 8.96
C SER A 424 -1.04 22.12 8.82
N PRO A 425 -0.90 23.38 9.27
CA PRO A 425 -1.92 24.42 9.06
C PRO A 425 -2.29 24.61 7.58
N GLU A 426 -1.32 24.48 6.67
CA GLU A 426 -1.54 24.60 5.23
C GLU A 426 -2.45 23.48 4.71
N LEU A 427 -2.24 22.25 5.19
CA LEU A 427 -3.09 21.12 4.84
C LEU A 427 -4.48 21.24 5.48
N GLY A 428 -4.54 21.72 6.72
CA GLY A 428 -5.79 22.03 7.40
C GLY A 428 -6.62 23.09 6.66
N ALA A 429 -5.96 24.07 6.05
CA ALA A 429 -6.62 25.11 5.25
C ALA A 429 -7.36 24.56 4.03
N CYS A 430 -6.95 23.41 3.48
CA CYS A 430 -7.60 22.77 2.33
C CYS A 430 -8.99 22.19 2.65
N VAL A 431 -9.27 21.93 3.92
CA VAL A 431 -10.55 21.35 4.36
C VAL A 431 -11.55 22.48 4.56
N ALA A 432 -12.72 22.41 3.93
CA ALA A 432 -13.79 23.38 4.12
C ALA A 432 -14.31 23.38 5.58
N PRO A 433 -14.86 24.50 6.09
CA PRO A 433 -15.54 24.52 7.39
C PRO A 433 -16.61 23.43 7.49
N GLY A 434 -16.70 22.74 8.65
CA GLY A 434 -17.56 21.56 8.83
C GLY A 434 -17.01 20.26 8.25
N GLY A 435 -15.86 20.27 7.58
CA GLY A 435 -15.16 19.05 7.14
C GLY A 435 -14.58 18.25 8.31
N ASN A 436 -14.39 16.95 8.07
CA ASN A 436 -13.95 16.00 9.09
C ASN A 436 -12.48 15.60 8.92
N LEU A 437 -11.78 15.45 10.04
CA LEU A 437 -10.43 14.90 10.13
C LEU A 437 -10.46 13.62 10.97
N ILE A 438 -9.99 12.52 10.40
CA ILE A 438 -9.93 11.20 11.05
C ILE A 438 -8.49 10.73 11.06
N VAL A 439 -7.88 10.56 12.23
CA VAL A 439 -6.49 10.11 12.33
C VAL A 439 -6.43 8.68 12.86
N GLU A 440 -5.80 7.78 12.11
CA GLU A 440 -5.49 6.42 12.58
C GLU A 440 -4.46 6.49 13.72
N LEU A 441 -4.77 5.83 14.83
CA LEU A 441 -3.91 5.78 16.01
C LEU A 441 -3.05 4.51 16.02
N ALA A 442 -1.97 4.56 16.80
CA ALA A 442 -0.96 3.51 16.86
C ALA A 442 -1.35 2.29 17.71
N ARG A 443 -2.64 2.10 18.04
CA ARG A 443 -3.12 1.14 19.06
C ARG A 443 -2.46 -0.23 18.93
N TYR A 444 -2.46 -0.81 17.74
CA TYR A 444 -2.00 -2.19 17.54
C TYR A 444 -0.49 -2.32 17.27
N LEU A 445 0.28 -1.22 17.30
CA LEU A 445 1.73 -1.30 17.10
C LEU A 445 2.42 -2.04 18.25
N VAL A 446 2.94 -3.23 17.94
CA VAL A 446 3.63 -4.11 18.90
C VAL A 446 4.86 -3.43 19.52
N ASP A 447 5.59 -2.60 18.79
CA ASP A 447 6.80 -1.97 19.31
C ASP A 447 6.54 -0.78 20.26
N MET A 448 5.29 -0.31 20.38
CA MET A 448 4.92 0.85 21.19
C MET A 448 4.45 0.43 22.58
N ARG A 449 4.99 1.07 23.64
CA ARG A 449 4.50 0.94 25.02
C ARG A 449 3.28 1.83 25.26
N GLN A 450 2.51 1.53 26.31
CA GLN A 450 1.29 2.28 26.65
C GLN A 450 1.53 3.79 26.79
N GLU A 451 2.60 4.20 27.47
CA GLU A 451 2.99 5.61 27.62
C GLU A 451 3.28 6.28 26.27
N GLN A 452 3.94 5.56 25.35
CA GLN A 452 4.25 6.07 24.02
C GLN A 452 2.98 6.19 23.16
N LEU A 453 2.02 5.28 23.31
CA LEU A 453 0.70 5.38 22.67
C LEU A 453 -0.07 6.60 23.18
N GLN A 454 -0.09 6.83 24.48
CA GLN A 454 -0.73 8.01 25.08
C GLN A 454 -0.06 9.31 24.64
N GLY A 455 1.28 9.35 24.63
CA GLY A 455 2.05 10.49 24.13
C GLY A 455 1.77 10.75 22.65
N PHE A 456 1.68 9.69 21.82
CA PHE A 456 1.30 9.82 20.42
C PHE A 456 -0.11 10.39 20.25
N ASN A 457 -1.10 9.87 20.98
CA ASN A 457 -2.47 10.36 20.91
C ASN A 457 -2.59 11.84 21.33
N THR A 458 -1.85 12.23 22.37
CA THR A 458 -1.77 13.64 22.82
C THR A 458 -1.20 14.51 21.70
N ARG A 459 -0.10 14.06 21.08
CA ARG A 459 0.54 14.78 19.96
C ARG A 459 -0.38 14.89 18.74
N VAL A 460 -1.18 13.87 18.43
CA VAL A 460 -2.20 13.94 17.38
C VAL A 460 -3.20 15.05 17.66
N GLY A 461 -3.66 15.19 18.91
CA GLY A 461 -4.55 16.28 19.33
C GLY A 461 -3.91 17.66 19.14
N GLU A 462 -2.66 17.83 19.54
CA GLU A 462 -1.90 19.08 19.35
C GLU A 462 -1.77 19.45 17.87
N LEU A 463 -1.40 18.49 17.01
CA LEU A 463 -1.26 18.72 15.56
C LEU A 463 -2.60 19.05 14.91
N ALA A 464 -3.68 18.35 15.29
CA ALA A 464 -5.02 18.64 14.80
C ALA A 464 -5.48 20.05 15.20
N GLN A 465 -5.23 20.45 16.44
CA GLN A 465 -5.56 21.80 16.93
C GLN A 465 -4.74 22.87 16.19
N ALA A 466 -3.43 22.65 16.01
CA ALA A 466 -2.58 23.56 15.26
C ALA A 466 -3.03 23.70 13.79
N ALA A 467 -3.60 22.65 13.20
CA ALA A 467 -4.17 22.65 11.86
C ALA A 467 -5.62 23.21 11.78
N GLY A 468 -6.16 23.75 12.88
CA GLY A 468 -7.49 24.38 12.90
C GLY A 468 -8.67 23.43 13.11
N PHE A 469 -8.43 22.22 13.61
CA PHE A 469 -9.48 21.25 13.94
C PHE A 469 -9.77 21.20 15.44
N SER A 470 -11.02 20.86 15.78
CA SER A 470 -11.48 20.67 17.16
C SER A 470 -12.00 19.25 17.36
N PRO A 471 -11.85 18.62 18.54
CA PRO A 471 -12.39 17.29 18.79
C PRO A 471 -13.89 17.22 18.51
N GLN A 472 -14.35 16.18 17.81
CA GLN A 472 -15.76 16.06 17.43
C GLN A 472 -16.64 15.77 18.65
N ALA A 473 -17.58 16.67 18.96
CA ALA A 473 -18.52 16.49 20.06
C ALA A 473 -19.46 15.30 19.78
N GLY A 474 -19.59 14.39 20.77
CA GLY A 474 -20.47 13.21 20.66
C GLY A 474 -19.92 12.06 19.83
N ALA A 475 -18.69 12.16 19.30
CA ALA A 475 -18.03 11.02 18.65
C ALA A 475 -17.84 9.88 19.65
N ARG A 476 -18.08 8.63 19.21
CA ARG A 476 -17.83 7.45 20.04
C ARG A 476 -16.34 7.43 20.42
N PRO A 477 -15.99 7.31 21.72
CA PRO A 477 -14.61 7.12 22.13
C PRO A 477 -14.03 5.93 21.39
N SER A 478 -12.94 6.16 20.66
CA SER A 478 -12.23 5.11 19.92
C SER A 478 -10.75 5.21 20.24
N GLU A 479 -10.18 4.09 20.65
CA GLU A 479 -8.74 3.97 20.87
C GLU A 479 -7.97 3.75 19.56
N THR A 480 -8.70 3.49 18.46
CA THR A 480 -8.12 3.20 17.14
C THR A 480 -8.11 4.42 16.22
N PHE A 481 -9.10 5.32 16.36
CA PHE A 481 -9.21 6.52 15.53
C PHE A 481 -9.55 7.75 16.37
N ALA A 482 -8.80 8.83 16.16
CA ALA A 482 -9.15 10.15 16.68
C ALA A 482 -9.96 10.92 15.63
N ARG A 483 -11.04 11.58 16.07
CA ARG A 483 -11.96 12.31 15.18
C ARG A 483 -12.04 13.78 15.58
N PHE A 484 -11.88 14.63 14.58
CA PHE A 484 -11.91 16.08 14.73
C PHE A 484 -12.78 16.68 13.62
N CYS A 485 -13.33 17.86 13.87
CA CYS A 485 -14.11 18.62 12.91
C CYS A 485 -13.54 20.04 12.79
N LYS A 486 -13.52 20.57 11.58
CA LYS A 486 -13.11 21.95 11.33
C LYS A 486 -14.25 22.88 11.75
N SER A 487 -13.97 23.80 12.66
CA SER A 487 -15.00 24.71 13.18
C SER A 487 -15.67 25.48 12.03
N PRO A 488 -17.00 25.65 12.05
CA PRO A 488 -17.66 26.59 11.15
C PRO A 488 -17.06 27.96 11.42
N GLU A 489 -16.60 28.67 10.39
CA GLU A 489 -16.38 30.11 10.54
C GLU A 489 -17.73 30.71 10.92
N LEU A 490 -17.86 31.14 12.18
CA LEU A 490 -18.92 32.09 12.52
C LEU A 490 -18.64 33.29 11.63
N ALA A 491 -19.55 33.57 10.69
CA ALA A 491 -19.52 34.78 9.90
C ALA A 491 -19.59 35.98 10.85
N LEU A 492 -18.46 36.43 11.36
CA LEU A 492 -18.37 37.54 12.28
C LEU A 492 -18.30 38.83 11.46
N GLY A 493 -19.47 39.25 11.01
CA GLY A 493 -19.76 40.67 10.89
C GLY A 493 -19.85 41.27 12.29
N SER A 494 -18.72 41.52 12.95
CA SER A 494 -18.61 42.59 13.93
C SER A 494 -17.14 42.98 14.08
N THR A 495 -16.80 44.10 13.45
CA THR A 495 -15.62 44.90 13.72
C THR A 495 -15.52 45.20 15.21
N ASP A 496 -14.40 44.84 15.84
CA ASP A 496 -13.78 45.69 16.85
C ASP A 496 -12.25 45.51 16.82
N PRO A 497 -11.46 46.59 16.99
CA PRO A 497 -10.09 46.63 16.53
C PRO A 497 -9.05 46.23 17.59
N ALA A 498 -7.90 45.81 17.07
CA ALA A 498 -6.58 45.90 17.68
C ALA A 498 -6.28 45.08 18.95
N VAL A 499 -5.71 43.89 18.74
CA VAL A 499 -4.54 43.43 19.50
C VAL A 499 -3.52 42.91 18.49
N GLU A 500 -2.39 43.61 18.38
CA GLU A 500 -1.28 43.20 17.51
C GLU A 500 -0.77 41.79 17.88
N PRO A 501 -0.45 40.94 16.90
CA PRO A 501 0.32 39.74 17.17
C PRO A 501 1.77 40.14 17.46
N ARG A 502 2.22 39.92 18.69
CA ARG A 502 3.64 39.97 19.03
C ARG A 502 4.39 38.90 18.24
N THR A 503 5.13 39.32 17.25
CA THR A 503 6.16 38.55 16.55
C THR A 503 7.19 38.08 17.59
N LEU A 504 7.28 36.77 17.82
CA LEU A 504 8.43 36.17 18.50
C LEU A 504 9.38 35.59 17.44
N PRO A 505 10.70 35.84 17.52
CA PRO A 505 11.64 35.37 16.50
C PRO A 505 11.69 33.85 16.42
N LEU A 506 11.55 33.34 15.19
CA LEU A 506 11.95 32.01 14.76
C LEU A 506 13.47 31.86 14.89
N GLU A 507 13.92 31.37 16.04
CA GLU A 507 15.21 30.69 16.18
C GLU A 507 15.21 30.00 17.55
N VAL A 508 15.68 28.74 17.57
CA VAL A 508 15.88 27.81 18.71
C VAL A 508 15.10 26.49 18.52
N LEU A 509 15.85 25.56 17.90
CA LEU A 509 15.92 24.12 18.16
C LEU A 509 14.95 23.18 17.43
N ALA A 510 15.40 22.83 16.22
CA ALA A 510 15.54 21.42 15.88
C ALA A 510 16.41 20.71 16.94
N GLN A 511 15.81 19.81 17.71
CA GLN A 511 16.55 18.71 18.31
C GLN A 511 15.86 17.40 17.91
N PRO A 512 16.54 16.51 17.16
CA PRO A 512 16.20 15.11 17.13
C PRO A 512 16.30 14.57 18.56
N LEU A 513 15.36 13.70 18.94
CA LEU A 513 15.53 12.81 20.10
C LEU A 513 16.72 11.89 19.82
N GLU A 514 17.93 12.36 20.07
CA GLU A 514 19.12 11.53 20.17
C GLU A 514 19.02 10.71 21.45
N ALA A 515 18.84 9.41 21.29
CA ALA A 515 19.24 8.48 22.33
C ALA A 515 20.75 8.65 22.56
N ARG A 516 21.13 8.97 23.80
CA ARG A 516 22.53 8.95 24.23
C ARG A 516 23.18 7.63 23.79
N SER A 517 24.11 7.71 22.84
CA SER A 517 25.08 6.66 22.60
C SER A 517 25.89 6.42 23.89
N PRO A 518 26.15 5.17 24.29
CA PRO A 518 27.19 4.92 25.27
C PRO A 518 28.55 5.34 24.66
N ALA A 519 29.39 5.95 25.49
CA ALA A 519 30.76 6.33 25.14
C ALA A 519 31.58 5.11 24.70
N PRO A 520 32.63 5.29 23.87
CA PRO A 520 33.52 4.20 23.50
C PRO A 520 34.28 3.75 24.75
N GLU A 521 34.22 2.46 25.07
CA GLU A 521 35.11 1.87 26.06
C GLU A 521 36.54 1.95 25.52
N ASP A 522 37.35 2.80 26.14
CA ASP A 522 38.80 2.77 26.03
C ASP A 522 39.29 1.39 26.49
N LEU A 523 39.95 0.71 25.55
CA LEU A 523 40.78 -0.45 25.82
C LEU A 523 41.87 -0.04 26.81
N THR A 524 41.71 -0.42 28.07
CA THR A 524 42.83 -0.46 29.02
C THR A 524 43.78 -1.58 28.62
N ASP A 525 45.01 -1.19 28.28
CA ASP A 525 46.18 -2.07 28.18
C ASP A 525 46.34 -2.94 29.43
N PRO A 526 46.67 -4.24 29.29
CA PRO A 526 47.28 -5.01 30.37
C PRO A 526 48.77 -4.69 30.47
N LEU A 527 49.17 -4.23 31.65
CA LEU A 527 50.58 -4.08 32.05
C LEU A 527 51.36 -5.40 31.91
N GLN A 528 52.61 -5.22 31.46
CA GLN A 528 53.64 -6.22 31.21
C GLN A 528 53.91 -7.18 32.39
N GLY A 529 54.17 -8.44 32.04
CA GLY A 529 54.81 -9.41 32.93
C GLY A 529 55.27 -10.67 32.20
N GLY A 530 56.53 -10.67 31.74
CA GLY A 530 57.36 -11.87 31.56
C GLY A 530 57.26 -12.63 30.23
N THR A 531 58.24 -12.45 29.35
CA THR A 531 58.67 -13.43 28.33
C THR A 531 59.42 -14.60 29.00
N PRO A 532 59.48 -15.81 28.39
CA PRO A 532 60.48 -16.06 27.33
C PRO A 532 59.99 -16.87 26.11
N HIS A 533 60.43 -16.38 24.94
CA HIS A 533 60.89 -17.07 23.73
C HIS A 533 60.15 -18.30 23.16
N SER A 534 59.69 -18.17 21.91
CA SER A 534 60.05 -19.05 20.78
C SER A 534 59.79 -18.33 19.43
N GLU A 535 60.77 -18.40 18.53
CA GLU A 535 60.86 -17.73 17.22
C GLU A 535 60.08 -18.44 16.08
N PRO A 536 59.95 -17.84 14.88
CA PRO A 536 58.71 -17.82 14.09
C PRO A 536 58.72 -18.69 12.81
N CYS A 537 57.53 -19.05 12.32
CA CYS A 537 57.33 -19.48 10.94
C CYS A 537 56.54 -18.42 10.14
N GLN A 538 57.19 -17.88 9.12
CA GLN A 538 56.67 -16.91 8.16
C GLN A 538 55.56 -17.50 7.26
N PRO A 539 54.53 -16.71 6.91
CA PRO A 539 53.83 -16.86 5.64
C PRO A 539 54.32 -15.81 4.62
N PRO A 540 54.40 -16.12 3.32
CA PRO A 540 54.96 -15.22 2.33
C PRO A 540 54.01 -14.08 1.96
N SER A 541 54.63 -12.94 1.71
CA SER A 541 54.11 -11.68 1.20
C SER A 541 53.56 -11.75 -0.23
N ALA A 542 52.43 -11.08 -0.48
CA ALA A 542 52.08 -10.55 -1.80
C ALA A 542 51.25 -9.26 -1.67
N SER A 543 51.68 -8.23 -2.39
CA SER A 543 51.19 -6.84 -2.42
C SER A 543 49.91 -6.69 -3.30
N PRO A 544 49.24 -5.52 -3.32
CA PRO A 544 47.80 -5.38 -3.55
C PRO A 544 47.42 -5.28 -5.03
N GLY A 545 46.30 -5.91 -5.41
CA GLY A 545 45.73 -5.83 -6.76
C GLY A 545 44.20 -5.72 -6.74
N SER A 546 43.69 -4.69 -7.40
CA SER A 546 42.30 -4.26 -7.50
C SER A 546 41.30 -5.35 -7.93
N LEU A 547 40.20 -5.48 -7.19
CA LEU A 547 39.06 -6.34 -7.51
C LEU A 547 38.05 -5.59 -8.41
N SER A 548 38.14 -5.82 -9.72
CA SER A 548 37.10 -5.50 -10.71
C SER A 548 37.11 -6.53 -11.84
N LYS A 549 36.38 -7.64 -11.67
CA LYS A 549 35.66 -8.43 -12.71
C LYS A 549 35.27 -9.79 -12.16
N VAL A 550 33.97 -10.01 -11.98
CA VAL A 550 33.39 -11.35 -11.89
C VAL A 550 32.96 -11.74 -13.30
N LEU A 551 33.64 -12.71 -13.89
CA LEU A 551 33.13 -13.49 -15.02
C LEU A 551 33.39 -14.97 -14.75
N ALA A 552 32.30 -15.74 -14.87
CA ALA A 552 32.17 -17.14 -15.28
C ALA A 552 33.35 -18.10 -15.04
N LEU A 553 33.07 -19.17 -14.30
CA LEU A 553 33.88 -20.39 -14.34
C LEU A 553 33.14 -21.50 -15.12
N PRO A 554 33.85 -22.37 -15.88
CA PRO A 554 33.27 -23.32 -16.81
C PRO A 554 32.98 -24.69 -16.17
N GLN A 555 31.95 -25.37 -16.68
CA GLN A 555 31.65 -26.78 -16.39
C GLN A 555 32.61 -27.69 -17.17
N GLY A 556 33.36 -28.53 -16.45
CA GLY A 556 34.15 -29.63 -17.00
C GLY A 556 33.38 -30.95 -16.86
N ALA A 557 33.19 -31.62 -18.00
CA ALA A 557 32.58 -32.94 -18.13
C ALA A 557 33.56 -34.07 -17.74
N LEU A 558 33.02 -35.16 -17.18
CA LEU A 558 33.67 -36.47 -17.00
C LEU A 558 32.60 -37.58 -17.18
N PRO A 559 32.97 -38.82 -17.57
CA PRO A 559 32.45 -39.56 -18.73
C PRO A 559 31.43 -40.68 -18.38
N PRO A 560 30.82 -41.36 -19.39
CA PRO A 560 29.82 -42.39 -19.15
C PRO A 560 30.46 -43.78 -18.89
N PRO A 561 29.79 -44.68 -18.16
CA PRO A 561 30.15 -46.09 -18.14
C PRO A 561 29.42 -46.85 -19.26
N ASN A 562 30.19 -47.60 -20.07
CA ASN A 562 29.68 -48.55 -21.06
C ASN A 562 29.45 -49.94 -20.42
N SER A 563 28.24 -50.46 -20.65
CA SER A 563 27.84 -51.85 -21.03
C SER A 563 28.71 -53.05 -20.62
N GLU A 564 28.12 -54.05 -19.94
CA GLU A 564 27.48 -55.25 -20.53
C GLU A 564 27.25 -56.34 -19.47
N SER A 565 26.06 -56.95 -19.44
CA SER A 565 25.82 -58.37 -19.08
C SER A 565 24.38 -58.76 -19.39
N ASP A 566 24.26 -59.82 -20.16
CA ASP A 566 23.09 -60.48 -20.73
C ASP A 566 21.90 -60.74 -19.78
N SER A 567 20.67 -60.68 -20.32
CA SER A 567 19.81 -61.88 -20.45
C SER A 567 18.43 -61.63 -21.10
N LYS A 568 18.24 -62.31 -22.24
CA LYS A 568 17.05 -63.08 -22.68
C LYS A 568 15.68 -62.42 -22.96
N THR A 569 15.14 -62.94 -24.06
CA THR A 569 13.73 -63.23 -24.47
C THR A 569 12.90 -62.16 -25.16
N GLY A 570 12.53 -62.44 -26.43
CA GLY A 570 11.15 -62.23 -26.89
C GLY A 570 10.95 -61.81 -28.36
N VAL A 571 10.85 -62.83 -29.25
CA VAL A 571 10.25 -62.84 -30.61
C VAL A 571 11.05 -62.23 -31.76
#